data_AF-A0A812CWI4-F1
#
_entry.id   AF-A0A812CWI4-F1
#
_cell.length_a   1.000
_cell.length_b   1.000
_cell.length_c   1.000
_cell.angle_alpha   90.00
_cell.angle_beta   90.00
_cell.angle_gamma   90.00
#
_symmetry.space_group_name_H-M   'P 1'
#
loop_
_entity.id
_entity.type
_entity.pdbx_description
1 polymer ?
#
loop_
_entity_poly.entity_id
_entity_poly.type
_entity_poly.pdbx_seq_one_letter_code
_entity_poly.pdbx_strand_id
1 'polypeptide(L)'
;MLKFINYTWIQPLQENPKTLIVVGSYTIGKEKVFLAIAETVKSKIGVTKEKKRILDCQENSHLNKLVSLNMDECMVHVVKMNSLNYKSLSQHLAKYKAKFDRILAFKPTGWTHSDKNKLLSDIKPSLKRENIILYGLPYSEHSSYTEMKRFVQFTQPEIIIPTVNNGSPSARKAMKDIFKSWLSEKSIAINELFSLSK
;
A
#
# COMPACT_ATOMS: atom_id res chain seq x y z
N MET A 1 -2.72 7.01 -7.34
CA MET A 1 -2.40 6.50 -5.99
C MET A 1 -1.89 7.62 -5.07
N LEU A 2 -0.87 8.39 -5.46
CA LEU A 2 -0.42 9.58 -4.70
C LEU A 2 -1.50 10.68 -4.58
N LYS A 3 -2.50 10.76 -5.47
CA LYS A 3 -3.64 11.69 -5.34
C LYS A 3 -4.54 11.44 -4.11
N PHE A 4 -4.50 10.25 -3.48
CA PHE A 4 -5.18 10.01 -2.19
C PHE A 4 -4.58 10.86 -1.05
N ILE A 5 -3.37 11.39 -1.24
CA ILE A 5 -2.65 12.21 -0.24
C ILE A 5 -3.36 13.52 0.05
N ASN A 6 -4.16 14.07 -0.87
CA ASN A 6 -4.51 15.48 -0.76
C ASN A 6 -5.72 15.85 0.13
N TYR A 7 -6.65 14.96 0.51
CA TYR A 7 -7.82 15.46 1.28
C TYR A 7 -8.41 14.54 2.36
N THR A 8 -8.56 13.22 2.15
CA THR A 8 -9.44 12.43 3.03
C THR A 8 -8.82 12.00 4.37
N TRP A 9 -7.51 11.76 4.43
CA TRP A 9 -6.83 11.33 5.68
C TRP A 9 -6.08 12.45 6.40
N ILE A 10 -5.90 13.60 5.74
CA ILE A 10 -5.34 14.81 6.37
C ILE A 10 -6.38 15.45 7.30
N GLN A 11 -7.68 15.32 7.02
CA GLN A 11 -8.73 15.88 7.87
C GLN A 11 -8.59 15.47 9.34
N PRO A 12 -8.44 14.17 9.69
CA PRO A 12 -8.10 13.79 11.05
C PRO A 12 -6.89 14.58 11.59
N LEU A 13 -5.76 14.63 10.89
CA LEU A 13 -4.57 15.36 11.35
C LEU A 13 -4.84 16.86 11.61
N GLN A 14 -5.72 17.49 10.83
CA GLN A 14 -6.15 18.88 11.05
C GLN A 14 -7.04 19.03 12.29
N GLU A 15 -7.93 18.07 12.53
CA GLU A 15 -8.83 18.07 13.70
C GLU A 15 -8.08 17.86 15.03
N ASN A 16 -7.02 17.05 15.03
CA ASN A 16 -6.23 16.81 16.23
C ASN A 16 -4.74 16.62 15.89
N PRO A 17 -3.91 17.65 16.16
CA PRO A 17 -2.46 17.60 15.95
C PRO A 17 -1.73 16.52 16.78
N LYS A 18 -2.31 16.01 17.87
CA LYS A 18 -1.75 14.92 18.71
C LYS A 18 -2.05 13.53 18.14
N THR A 19 -2.09 13.42 16.81
CA THR A 19 -2.34 12.16 16.11
C THR A 19 -1.04 11.51 15.66
N LEU A 20 -0.76 10.31 16.16
CA LEU A 20 0.32 9.46 15.69
C LEU A 20 -0.10 8.76 14.39
N ILE A 21 0.75 8.80 13.37
CA ILE A 21 0.52 8.06 12.14
C ILE A 21 1.24 6.72 12.20
N VAL A 22 0.53 5.63 11.92
CA VAL A 22 1.09 4.27 11.94
C VAL A 22 0.92 3.62 10.57
N VAL A 23 2.00 3.14 9.97
CA VAL A 23 1.95 2.48 8.66
C VAL A 23 2.41 1.03 8.78
N GLY A 24 1.59 0.10 8.30
CA GLY A 24 1.97 -1.31 8.23
C GLY A 24 2.89 -1.58 7.06
N SER A 25 3.96 -2.32 7.32
CA SER A 25 4.81 -2.89 6.27
C SER A 25 5.12 -4.36 6.59
N TYR A 26 5.47 -5.11 5.54
CA TYR A 26 6.07 -6.43 5.66
C TYR A 26 7.59 -6.28 5.77
N THR A 27 8.34 -7.13 5.06
CA THR A 27 9.81 -7.12 5.04
C THR A 27 10.34 -6.00 4.13
N ILE A 28 10.00 -6.02 2.84
CA ILE A 28 10.36 -5.04 1.81
C ILE A 28 9.07 -4.64 1.09
N GLY A 29 9.02 -3.43 0.52
CA GLY A 29 7.91 -2.93 -0.26
C GLY A 29 7.09 -1.89 0.50
N LYS A 30 6.39 -1.07 -0.30
CA LYS A 30 5.47 0.00 0.14
C LYS A 30 6.16 1.18 0.82
N GLU A 31 7.48 1.32 0.67
CA GLU A 31 8.27 2.43 1.21
C GLU A 31 7.73 3.78 0.77
N LYS A 32 7.28 3.86 -0.48
CA LYS A 32 6.66 5.06 -1.05
C LYS A 32 5.46 5.57 -0.24
N VAL A 33 4.74 4.69 0.47
CA VAL A 33 3.58 5.09 1.28
C VAL A 33 4.01 5.87 2.51
N PHE A 34 4.86 5.28 3.35
CA PHE A 34 5.28 5.95 4.58
C PHE A 34 6.28 7.09 4.32
N LEU A 35 7.03 7.04 3.23
CA LEU A 35 7.88 8.13 2.78
C LEU A 35 7.04 9.37 2.40
N ALA A 36 6.05 9.20 1.52
CA ALA A 36 5.21 10.31 1.10
C ALA A 36 4.39 10.91 2.25
N ILE A 37 3.92 10.07 3.18
CA ILE A 37 3.25 10.54 4.40
C ILE A 37 4.21 11.38 5.25
N ALA A 38 5.42 10.88 5.51
CA ALA A 38 6.41 11.57 6.34
C ALA A 38 6.83 12.92 5.77
N GLU A 39 7.01 13.01 4.45
CA GLU A 39 7.27 14.27 3.75
C GLU A 39 6.10 15.25 3.89
N THR A 40 4.86 14.76 3.75
CA THR A 40 3.65 15.57 3.86
C THR A 40 3.50 16.19 5.26
N VAL A 41 3.76 15.39 6.30
CA VAL A 41 3.69 15.87 7.69
C VAL A 41 5.01 16.45 8.21
N LYS A 42 6.04 16.54 7.36
CA LYS A 42 7.38 17.05 7.70
C LYS A 42 7.99 16.37 8.94
N SER A 43 7.87 15.05 9.03
CA SER A 43 8.36 14.25 10.14
C SER A 43 9.41 13.22 9.67
N LYS A 44 10.26 12.77 10.61
CA LYS A 44 11.02 11.53 10.45
C LYS A 44 10.10 10.29 10.54
N ILE A 45 10.63 9.17 10.05
CA ILE A 45 9.98 7.86 10.05
C ILE A 45 10.62 7.00 11.12
N GLY A 46 9.88 6.71 12.19
CA GLY A 46 10.31 5.81 13.24
C GLY A 46 10.18 4.35 12.80
N VAL A 47 11.26 3.58 12.91
CA VAL A 47 11.28 2.15 12.55
C VAL A 47 12.00 1.32 13.62
N THR A 48 11.74 0.01 13.64
CA THR A 48 12.52 -0.90 14.50
C THR A 48 13.93 -1.12 13.95
N LYS A 49 14.87 -1.53 14.81
CA LYS A 49 16.25 -1.90 14.40
C LYS A 49 16.28 -2.95 13.28
N GLU A 50 15.38 -3.94 13.35
CA GLU A 50 15.19 -4.94 12.30
C GLU A 50 14.80 -4.30 10.97
N LYS A 51 13.79 -3.42 10.97
CA LYS A 51 13.33 -2.77 9.74
C LYS A 51 14.40 -1.83 9.17
N LYS A 52 15.13 -1.09 10.02
CA LYS A 52 16.22 -0.21 9.58
C LYS A 52 17.29 -0.96 8.78
N ARG A 53 17.72 -2.13 9.27
CA ARG A 53 18.71 -2.98 8.57
C ARG A 53 18.24 -3.35 7.15
N ILE A 54 16.95 -3.66 7.00
CA ILE A 54 16.38 -3.98 5.69
C ILE A 54 16.36 -2.75 4.78
N LEU A 55 15.96 -1.59 5.30
CA LEU A 55 15.91 -0.34 4.52
C LEU A 55 17.30 0.12 4.08
N ASP A 56 18.32 -0.10 4.92
CA ASP A 56 19.72 0.22 4.60
C ASP A 56 20.26 -0.56 3.41
N CYS A 57 19.71 -1.76 3.15
CA CYS A 57 20.09 -2.58 2.00
C CYS A 57 19.43 -2.13 0.69
N GLN A 58 18.52 -1.14 0.69
CA GLN A 58 17.77 -0.73 -0.50
C GLN A 58 18.43 0.42 -1.29
N GLU A 59 19.63 0.85 -0.90
CA GLU A 59 20.39 1.94 -1.53
C GLU A 59 19.59 3.26 -1.73
N ASN A 60 18.53 3.45 -0.93
CA ASN A 60 17.65 4.60 -1.03
C ASN A 60 18.12 5.72 -0.08
N SER A 61 19.03 6.56 -0.58
CA SER A 61 19.63 7.64 0.20
C SER A 61 18.61 8.64 0.75
N HIS A 62 17.53 8.90 0.00
CA HIS A 62 16.48 9.82 0.41
C HIS A 62 15.67 9.27 1.59
N LEU A 63 15.24 8.00 1.50
CA LEU A 63 14.55 7.33 2.59
C LEU A 63 15.45 7.25 3.84
N ASN A 64 16.72 6.89 3.68
CA ASN A 64 17.63 6.71 4.80
C ASN A 64 17.89 8.00 5.59
N LYS A 65 17.75 9.18 4.98
CA LYS A 65 17.83 10.47 5.67
C LYS A 65 16.65 10.73 6.61
N LEU A 66 15.47 10.20 6.26
CA LEU A 66 14.24 10.43 7.02
C LEU A 66 13.99 9.35 8.08
N VAL A 67 14.62 8.17 7.96
CA VAL A 67 14.42 7.07 8.89
C VAL A 67 15.18 7.30 10.21
N SER A 68 14.50 7.05 11.33
CA SER A 68 15.05 7.14 12.68
C SER A 68 14.77 5.86 13.48
N LEU A 69 15.71 5.49 14.35
CA LEU A 69 15.50 4.47 15.39
C LEU A 69 14.87 5.05 16.67
N ASN A 70 14.92 6.38 16.84
CA ASN A 70 14.22 7.06 17.92
C ASN A 70 12.77 7.34 17.50
N MET A 71 11.88 6.42 17.87
CA MET A 71 10.44 6.55 17.61
C MET A 71 9.84 7.77 18.33
N ASP A 72 10.33 8.15 19.51
CA ASP A 72 9.77 9.27 20.27
C ASP A 72 9.86 10.62 19.54
N GLU A 73 10.82 10.78 18.62
CA GLU A 73 10.98 11.98 17.78
C GLU A 73 10.14 11.94 16.49
N CYS A 74 9.41 10.85 16.24
CA CYS A 74 8.73 10.61 14.98
C CYS A 74 7.21 10.70 15.13
N MET A 75 6.55 11.35 14.19
CA MET A 75 5.09 11.32 14.03
C MET A 75 4.62 10.14 13.18
N VAL A 76 5.51 9.53 12.40
CA VAL A 76 5.20 8.39 11.51
C VAL A 76 5.93 7.15 12.00
N HIS A 77 5.20 6.14 12.47
CA HIS A 77 5.75 4.88 12.94
C HIS A 77 5.47 3.75 11.94
N VAL A 78 6.50 3.04 11.50
CA VAL A 78 6.35 1.83 10.68
C VAL A 78 6.35 0.60 11.57
N VAL A 79 5.28 -0.20 11.46
CA VAL A 79 5.06 -1.40 12.27
C VAL A 79 4.81 -2.63 11.41
N LYS A 80 4.91 -3.81 12.01
CA LYS A 80 4.63 -5.09 11.33
C LYS A 80 3.15 -5.13 10.92
N MET A 81 2.84 -5.62 9.72
CA MET A 81 1.47 -5.63 9.19
C MET A 81 0.44 -6.33 10.11
N ASN A 82 0.86 -7.38 10.83
CA ASN A 82 0.01 -8.11 11.79
C ASN A 82 -0.36 -7.30 13.05
N SER A 83 0.40 -6.25 13.36
CA SER A 83 0.13 -5.34 14.49
C SER A 83 -0.91 -4.26 14.19
N LEU A 84 -1.43 -4.20 12.96
CA LEU A 84 -2.52 -3.31 12.58
C LEU A 84 -3.89 -3.88 13.00
N ASN A 85 -4.06 -4.02 14.30
CA ASN A 85 -5.30 -4.41 14.97
C ASN A 85 -5.50 -3.54 16.21
N TYR A 86 -6.73 -3.45 16.72
CA TYR A 86 -7.07 -2.55 17.83
C TYR A 86 -6.15 -2.77 19.05
N LYS A 87 -6.00 -4.02 19.52
CA LYS A 87 -5.22 -4.36 20.72
C LYS A 87 -3.77 -3.89 20.61
N SER A 88 -3.11 -4.21 19.50
CA SER A 88 -1.70 -3.82 19.27
C SER A 88 -1.53 -2.32 19.10
N LEU A 89 -2.45 -1.66 18.39
CA LEU A 89 -2.43 -0.20 18.21
C LEU A 89 -2.68 0.54 19.52
N SER A 90 -3.62 0.09 20.35
CA SER A 90 -3.86 0.67 21.68
C SER A 90 -2.63 0.55 22.59
N GLN A 91 -1.95 -0.60 22.56
CA GLN A 91 -0.70 -0.80 23.30
C GLN A 91 0.42 0.08 22.76
N HIS A 92 0.49 0.28 21.44
CA HIS A 92 1.48 1.17 20.83
C HIS A 92 1.23 2.62 21.23
N LEU A 93 -0.02 3.09 21.16
CA LEU A 93 -0.41 4.44 21.59
C LEU A 93 -0.08 4.67 23.06
N ALA A 94 -0.32 3.68 23.93
CA ALA A 94 -0.01 3.76 25.35
C ALA A 94 1.45 4.14 25.63
N LYS A 95 2.40 3.68 24.80
CA LYS A 95 3.83 4.00 24.93
C LYS A 95 4.16 5.46 24.64
N TYR A 96 3.36 6.13 23.81
CA TYR A 96 3.60 7.51 23.36
C TYR A 96 2.51 8.50 23.82
N LYS A 97 1.75 8.15 24.87
CA LYS A 97 0.64 8.95 25.41
C LYS A 97 1.03 10.37 25.84
N ALA A 98 2.30 10.60 26.15
CA ALA A 98 2.79 11.94 26.49
C ALA A 98 2.69 12.93 25.30
N LYS A 99 2.77 12.42 24.06
CA LYS A 99 2.77 13.24 22.83
C LYS A 99 1.51 13.06 21.98
N PHE A 100 0.96 11.85 21.98
CA PHE A 100 -0.14 11.48 21.10
C PHE A 100 -1.31 10.90 21.89
N ASP A 101 -2.53 11.32 21.57
CA ASP A 101 -3.76 10.79 22.15
C ASP A 101 -4.58 9.97 21.15
N ARG A 102 -4.23 10.02 19.85
CA ARG A 102 -4.91 9.31 18.76
C ARG A 102 -3.94 8.62 17.80
N ILE A 103 -4.38 7.55 17.16
CA ILE A 103 -3.71 6.89 16.03
C ILE A 103 -4.54 7.02 14.76
N LEU A 104 -3.87 7.43 13.68
CA LEU A 104 -4.29 7.23 12.31
C LEU A 104 -3.40 6.17 11.66
N ALA A 105 -3.94 5.00 11.43
CA ALA A 105 -3.22 3.86 10.90
C ALA A 105 -3.56 3.56 9.45
N PHE A 106 -2.57 3.10 8.69
CA PHE A 106 -2.70 2.70 7.30
C PHE A 106 -2.22 1.27 7.11
N LYS A 107 -3.08 0.47 6.48
CA LYS A 107 -2.81 -0.89 6.02
C LYS A 107 -2.71 -0.90 4.49
N PRO A 108 -1.53 -0.71 3.90
CA PRO A 108 -1.38 -0.76 2.46
C PRO A 108 -1.40 -2.22 1.99
N THR A 109 -2.46 -2.62 1.31
CA THR A 109 -2.69 -3.99 0.81
C THR A 109 -3.25 -3.96 -0.60
N GLY A 110 -2.82 -4.89 -1.46
CA GLY A 110 -3.19 -4.89 -2.88
C GLY A 110 -4.65 -5.22 -3.16
N TRP A 111 -5.27 -6.04 -2.31
CA TRP A 111 -6.70 -6.40 -2.40
C TRP A 111 -7.48 -5.79 -1.23
N THR A 112 -7.91 -4.55 -1.39
CA THR A 112 -9.02 -3.96 -0.61
C THR A 112 -10.21 -3.64 -1.50
N HIS A 113 -10.28 -4.26 -2.69
CA HIS A 113 -11.44 -4.21 -3.57
C HIS A 113 -12.59 -4.99 -2.91
N SER A 114 -13.29 -4.35 -1.99
CA SER A 114 -14.73 -4.59 -1.92
C SER A 114 -15.31 -3.92 -3.16
N ASP A 115 -16.23 -4.59 -3.85
CA ASP A 115 -16.96 -4.03 -5.02
C ASP A 115 -17.68 -2.70 -4.72
N LYS A 116 -17.69 -2.28 -3.46
CA LYS A 116 -18.35 -1.09 -2.92
C LYS A 116 -17.52 0.20 -3.00
N ASN A 117 -16.18 0.12 -3.12
CA ASN A 117 -15.31 1.30 -3.11
C ASN A 117 -14.57 1.42 -4.46
N LYS A 118 -15.29 1.93 -5.48
CA LYS A 118 -14.72 2.13 -6.83
C LYS A 118 -13.78 3.33 -6.91
N LEU A 119 -14.01 4.36 -6.09
CA LEU A 119 -13.16 5.54 -6.03
C LEU A 119 -12.31 5.55 -4.76
N LEU A 120 -11.12 6.15 -4.89
CA LEU A 120 -10.22 6.40 -3.76
C LEU A 120 -10.88 7.29 -2.68
N SER A 121 -11.82 8.15 -3.06
CA SER A 121 -12.61 9.00 -2.15
C SER A 121 -13.53 8.20 -1.23
N ASP A 122 -13.93 7.00 -1.63
CA ASP A 122 -14.99 6.23 -0.95
C ASP A 122 -14.41 5.28 0.09
N ILE A 123 -13.09 5.27 0.27
CA ILE A 123 -12.41 4.37 1.20
C ILE A 123 -12.84 4.72 2.63
N LYS A 124 -13.65 3.83 3.21
CA LYS A 124 -14.03 3.89 4.62
C LYS A 124 -12.96 3.21 5.50
N PRO A 125 -12.79 3.67 6.75
CA PRO A 125 -11.90 2.99 7.68
C PRO A 125 -12.39 1.57 7.94
N SER A 126 -11.48 0.60 7.96
CA SER A 126 -11.78 -0.79 8.34
C SER A 126 -11.97 -0.96 9.85
N LEU A 127 -11.43 -0.03 10.64
CA LEU A 127 -11.63 0.06 12.08
C LEU A 127 -11.69 1.54 12.46
N LYS A 128 -12.71 1.93 13.20
CA LYS A 128 -12.85 3.26 13.80
C LYS A 128 -13.38 3.08 15.22
N ARG A 129 -12.56 3.36 16.22
CA ARG A 129 -12.92 3.28 17.65
C ARG A 129 -12.24 4.42 18.38
N GLU A 130 -12.97 5.18 19.20
CA GLU A 130 -12.45 6.25 20.07
C GLU A 130 -11.26 7.02 19.48
N ASN A 131 -10.05 6.59 19.81
CA ASN A 131 -8.77 7.20 19.46
C ASN A 131 -7.94 6.42 18.42
N ILE A 132 -8.53 5.48 17.69
CA ILE A 132 -7.85 4.68 16.66
C ILE A 132 -8.72 4.61 15.41
N ILE A 133 -8.15 5.07 14.30
CA ILE A 133 -8.73 4.94 12.96
C ILE A 133 -7.74 4.16 12.10
N LEU A 134 -8.20 3.12 11.41
CA LEU A 134 -7.38 2.30 10.50
C LEU A 134 -8.01 2.29 9.12
N TYR A 135 -7.24 2.72 8.11
CA TYR A 135 -7.60 2.68 6.70
C TYR A 135 -6.90 1.54 5.98
N GLY A 136 -7.63 0.83 5.14
CA GLY A 136 -7.03 -0.03 4.11
C GLY A 136 -6.68 0.81 2.88
N LEU A 137 -5.41 0.87 2.52
CA LEU A 137 -4.96 1.57 1.30
C LEU A 137 -4.82 0.55 0.17
N PRO A 138 -5.50 0.72 -0.98
CA PRO A 138 -5.33 -0.11 -2.15
C PRO A 138 -3.97 0.20 -2.81
N TYR A 139 -2.91 -0.39 -2.26
CA TYR A 139 -1.54 -0.29 -2.76
C TYR A 139 -1.06 -1.70 -3.09
N SER A 140 -1.09 -2.04 -4.39
CA SER A 140 -0.63 -3.31 -4.92
C SER A 140 0.76 -3.16 -5.54
N GLU A 141 1.64 -4.10 -5.26
CA GLU A 141 2.91 -4.31 -5.98
C GLU A 141 2.80 -5.50 -6.96
N HIS A 142 1.58 -6.04 -7.13
CA HIS A 142 1.23 -7.03 -8.13
C HIS A 142 0.36 -6.38 -9.22
N SER A 143 0.51 -6.87 -10.45
CA SER A 143 -0.33 -6.47 -11.57
C SER A 143 -1.80 -6.75 -11.31
N SER A 144 -2.65 -5.78 -11.62
CA SER A 144 -4.09 -5.98 -11.77
C SER A 144 -4.38 -6.88 -12.98
N TYR A 145 -5.62 -7.39 -13.06
CA TYR A 145 -6.07 -8.20 -14.19
C TYR A 145 -5.86 -7.49 -15.53
N THR A 146 -6.19 -6.19 -15.61
CA THR A 146 -6.08 -5.42 -16.85
C THR A 146 -4.63 -5.10 -17.23
N GLU A 147 -3.76 -4.80 -16.25
CA GLU A 147 -2.32 -4.63 -16.50
C GLU A 147 -1.69 -5.93 -17.01
N MET A 148 -2.02 -7.06 -16.39
CA MET A 148 -1.51 -8.37 -16.83
C MET A 148 -2.04 -8.75 -18.22
N LYS A 149 -3.34 -8.54 -18.48
CA LYS A 149 -3.94 -8.76 -19.80
C LYS A 149 -3.23 -7.93 -20.87
N ARG A 150 -3.05 -6.63 -20.63
CA ARG A 150 -2.34 -5.73 -21.56
C ARG A 150 -0.91 -6.19 -21.80
N PHE A 151 -0.18 -6.59 -20.76
CA PHE A 151 1.19 -7.09 -20.90
C PHE A 151 1.26 -8.37 -21.74
N VAL A 152 0.36 -9.34 -21.50
CA VAL A 152 0.29 -10.57 -22.30
C VAL A 152 -0.09 -10.27 -23.75
N GLN A 153 -1.08 -9.41 -23.98
CA GLN A 153 -1.48 -8.99 -25.32
C GLN A 153 -0.39 -8.22 -26.06
N PHE A 154 0.45 -7.47 -25.34
CA PHE A 154 1.59 -6.77 -25.91
C PHE A 154 2.75 -7.70 -26.26
N THR A 155 3.07 -8.65 -25.37
CA THR A 155 4.24 -9.54 -25.54
C THR A 155 3.97 -10.75 -26.45
N GLN A 156 2.71 -11.16 -26.61
CA GLN A 156 2.29 -12.31 -27.43
C GLN A 156 3.15 -13.58 -27.21
N PRO A 157 3.31 -14.05 -25.95
CA PRO A 157 4.15 -15.21 -25.68
C PRO A 157 3.54 -16.50 -26.25
N GLU A 158 4.38 -17.39 -26.74
CA GLU A 158 3.96 -18.72 -27.22
C GLU A 158 3.45 -19.61 -26.08
N ILE A 159 4.08 -19.51 -24.90
CA ILE A 159 3.78 -20.34 -23.73
C ILE A 159 3.71 -19.46 -22.48
N ILE A 160 2.66 -19.66 -21.68
CA ILE A 160 2.49 -19.01 -20.37
C ILE A 160 2.47 -20.07 -19.27
N ILE A 161 3.38 -19.96 -18.31
CA ILE A 161 3.50 -20.87 -17.16
C ILE A 161 3.17 -20.11 -15.87
N PRO A 162 1.99 -20.35 -15.24
CA PRO A 162 1.61 -19.66 -14.02
C PRO A 162 2.40 -20.17 -12.81
N THR A 163 3.00 -19.26 -12.05
CA THR A 163 3.79 -19.55 -10.83
C THR A 163 2.99 -19.37 -9.54
N VAL A 164 1.81 -18.74 -9.60
CA VAL A 164 0.94 -18.45 -8.45
C VAL A 164 -0.46 -18.99 -8.74
N ASN A 165 -1.22 -19.35 -7.70
CA ASN A 165 -2.58 -19.93 -7.79
C ASN A 165 -2.66 -21.20 -8.65
N ASN A 166 -1.56 -21.94 -8.76
CA ASN A 166 -1.43 -23.11 -9.60
C ASN A 166 -1.59 -24.44 -8.83
N GLY A 167 -2.00 -24.41 -7.56
CA GLY A 167 -2.10 -25.61 -6.71
C GLY A 167 -3.24 -26.56 -7.09
N SER A 168 -4.37 -26.05 -7.59
CA SER A 168 -5.53 -26.88 -7.96
C SER A 168 -5.68 -27.04 -9.49
N PRO A 169 -6.12 -28.22 -9.98
CA PRO A 169 -6.43 -28.41 -11.40
C PRO A 169 -7.46 -27.41 -11.94
N SER A 170 -8.48 -27.08 -11.14
CA SER A 170 -9.53 -26.12 -11.51
C SER A 170 -8.98 -24.69 -11.69
N ALA A 171 -8.15 -24.21 -10.77
CA ALA A 171 -7.53 -22.88 -10.90
C ALA A 171 -6.57 -22.82 -12.09
N ARG A 172 -5.80 -23.88 -12.33
CA ARG A 172 -4.95 -24.00 -13.52
C ARG A 172 -5.76 -23.95 -14.82
N LYS A 173 -6.89 -24.66 -14.88
CA LYS A 173 -7.79 -24.63 -16.04
C LYS A 173 -8.36 -23.23 -16.26
N ALA A 174 -8.88 -22.59 -15.21
CA ALA A 174 -9.42 -21.23 -15.29
C ALA A 174 -8.39 -20.21 -15.81
N MET A 175 -7.14 -20.25 -15.31
CA MET A 175 -6.08 -19.38 -15.82
C MET A 175 -5.74 -19.66 -17.28
N LYS A 176 -5.66 -20.93 -17.70
CA LYS A 176 -5.42 -21.30 -19.10
C LYS A 176 -6.51 -20.76 -20.02
N ASP A 177 -7.77 -20.84 -19.59
CA ASP A 177 -8.90 -20.33 -20.37
C ASP A 177 -8.84 -18.79 -20.50
N ILE A 178 -8.47 -18.09 -19.42
CA ILE A 178 -8.22 -16.64 -19.43
C ILE A 178 -7.09 -16.28 -20.41
N PHE A 179 -5.95 -16.98 -20.35
CA PHE A 179 -4.81 -16.70 -21.23
C PHE A 179 -5.15 -16.91 -22.72
N LYS A 180 -5.87 -17.99 -23.04
CA LYS A 180 -6.36 -18.25 -24.40
C LYS A 180 -7.27 -17.12 -24.87
N SER A 181 -8.20 -16.70 -24.02
CA SER A 181 -9.07 -15.55 -24.32
C SER A 181 -8.25 -14.30 -24.63
N TRP A 182 -7.27 -13.94 -23.79
CA TRP A 182 -6.45 -12.75 -24.00
C TRP A 182 -5.67 -12.76 -25.32
N LEU A 183 -5.09 -13.90 -25.69
CA LEU A 183 -4.32 -14.06 -26.92
C LEU A 183 -5.19 -14.13 -28.18
N SER A 184 -6.44 -14.60 -28.04
CA SER A 184 -7.40 -14.65 -29.16
C SER A 184 -8.04 -13.30 -29.49
N GLU A 185 -8.09 -12.38 -28.51
CA GLU A 185 -8.60 -11.02 -28.72
C GLU A 185 -7.58 -10.21 -29.54
N LYS A 186 -8.03 -9.55 -30.62
CA LYS A 186 -7.18 -8.65 -31.41
C LYS A 186 -6.58 -7.58 -30.50
N SER A 187 -5.25 -7.46 -30.48
CA SER A 187 -4.58 -6.35 -29.82
C SER A 187 -5.03 -5.04 -30.46
N ILE A 188 -5.35 -4.02 -29.65
CA ILE A 188 -5.44 -2.64 -30.12
C ILE A 188 -4.14 -2.34 -30.86
N ALA A 189 -4.23 -1.90 -32.12
CA ALA A 189 -3.04 -1.63 -32.91
C ALA A 189 -2.15 -0.63 -32.18
N ILE A 190 -0.84 -0.86 -32.14
CA ILE A 190 0.14 0.03 -31.49
C ILE A 190 -0.05 1.49 -31.96
N ASN A 191 -0.48 1.69 -33.20
CA ASN A 191 -0.76 3.00 -33.79
C ASN A 191 -1.91 3.77 -33.10
N GLU A 192 -2.91 3.08 -32.53
CA GLU A 192 -4.03 3.72 -31.81
C GLU A 192 -3.69 4.10 -30.37
N LEU A 193 -2.70 3.44 -29.75
CA LEU A 193 -2.23 3.77 -28.41
C LEU A 193 -1.41 5.08 -28.39
N PHE A 194 -0.68 5.39 -29.46
CA PHE A 194 0.07 6.64 -29.57
C PHE A 194 -0.80 7.85 -29.98
N SER A 195 -1.94 7.64 -30.64
CA SER A 195 -2.87 8.73 -31.01
C SER A 195 -3.70 9.28 -29.84
N LEU A 196 -3.80 8.54 -28.73
CA LEU A 196 -4.50 8.96 -27.50
C LEU A 196 -3.61 9.73 -26.51
N SER A 197 -2.37 10.05 -26.91
CA SER A 197 -1.38 10.78 -26.10
C SER A 197 -1.05 12.19 -26.61
N LYS A 198 -1.83 12.71 -27.56
CA LYS A 198 -1.77 14.11 -28.01
C LYS A 198 -2.97 14.89 -27.49
#